data_AF-A0A962HD46-F1
#
_entry.id   AF-A0A962HD46-F1
#
_cell.length_a   1.000
_cell.length_b   1.000
_cell.length_c   1.000
_cell.angle_alpha   90.00
_cell.angle_beta   90.00
_cell.angle_gamma   90.00
#
_symmetry.space_group_name_H-M   'P 1'
#
loop_
_entity.id
_entity.type
_entity.pdbx_description
1 polymer ?
#
loop_
_entity_poly.entity_id
_entity_poly.type
_entity_poly.pdbx_seq_one_letter_code
_entity_poly.pdbx_strand_id
1 'polypeptide(L)'
;MPSFIGQWTTTRYSGNDPANPEMITLTITADADPNALDGAYPRPGEDARLFGPLDATGLIWTARIDERNSSGDEGDAVFFLSADGSTIYGAWQSQQHGNGPQPWFGTRI
;
A
#
# COMPACT_ATOMS: atom_id res chain seq x y z
N MET A 1 -4.46 17.82 11.94
CA MET A 1 -3.49 16.75 11.60
C MET A 1 -3.54 16.52 10.11
N PRO A 2 -2.45 16.07 9.46
CA PRO A 2 -2.47 15.73 8.04
C PRO A 2 -3.54 14.68 7.81
N SER A 3 -4.35 14.86 6.77
CA SER A 3 -5.30 13.83 6.34
C SER A 3 -4.59 12.93 5.33
N PHE A 4 -4.35 11.69 5.72
CA PHE A 4 -3.85 10.62 4.84
C PHE A 4 -4.98 10.00 3.99
N ILE A 5 -6.16 10.62 3.97
CA ILE A 5 -7.28 10.17 3.15
C ILE A 5 -7.18 10.82 1.78
N GLY A 6 -7.09 10.04 0.71
CA GLY A 6 -6.92 10.58 -0.64
C GLY A 6 -6.42 9.55 -1.64
N GLN A 7 -5.82 10.04 -2.71
CA GLN A 7 -5.25 9.20 -3.76
C GLN A 7 -3.78 9.55 -3.97
N TRP A 8 -2.99 8.53 -4.25
CA TRP A 8 -1.57 8.62 -4.57
C TRP A 8 -1.32 7.92 -5.90
N THR A 9 -0.59 8.59 -6.78
CA THR A 9 0.06 7.91 -7.90
C THR A 9 1.31 7.25 -7.35
N THR A 10 1.33 5.92 -7.32
CA THR A 10 2.43 5.11 -6.80
C THR A 10 3.12 4.36 -7.93
N THR A 11 4.40 4.10 -7.77
CA THR A 11 5.23 3.23 -8.60
C THR A 11 5.65 2.05 -7.74
N ARG A 12 5.28 0.84 -8.18
CA ARG A 12 5.64 -0.43 -7.53
C ARG A 12 6.70 -1.14 -8.34
N TYR A 13 7.73 -1.64 -7.67
CA TYR A 13 8.81 -2.40 -8.29
C TYR A 13 8.69 -3.87 -7.91
N SER A 14 8.70 -4.76 -8.90
CA SER A 14 8.81 -6.20 -8.66
C SER A 14 10.25 -6.55 -8.30
N GLY A 15 10.46 -7.34 -7.25
CA GLY A 15 11.78 -7.89 -6.95
C GLY A 15 12.32 -8.80 -8.06
N ASN A 16 11.45 -9.38 -8.88
CA ASN A 16 11.79 -10.27 -9.99
C ASN A 16 11.92 -9.54 -11.34
N ASP A 17 11.37 -8.33 -11.46
CA ASP A 17 11.49 -7.48 -12.65
C ASP A 17 11.57 -5.99 -12.27
N PRO A 18 12.71 -5.52 -11.73
CA PRO A 18 12.86 -4.14 -11.30
C PRO A 18 12.95 -3.15 -12.48
N ALA A 19 13.16 -3.62 -13.71
CA ALA A 19 13.28 -2.79 -14.90
C ALA A 19 11.92 -2.33 -15.44
N ASN A 20 10.83 -3.01 -15.07
CA ASN A 20 9.48 -2.71 -15.53
C ASN A 20 8.55 -2.43 -14.34
N PRO A 21 8.68 -1.27 -13.68
CA PRO A 21 7.81 -0.92 -12.57
C PRO A 21 6.37 -0.64 -13.04
N GLU A 22 5.42 -0.90 -12.15
CA GLU A 22 4.00 -0.67 -12.38
C GLU A 22 3.57 0.66 -11.76
N MET A 23 2.83 1.47 -12.52
CA MET A 23 2.14 2.65 -11.97
C MET A 23 0.76 2.24 -11.46
N ILE A 24 0.48 2.57 -10.20
CA ILE A 24 -0.70 2.15 -9.47
C ILE A 24 -1.31 3.37 -8.78
N THR A 25 -2.61 3.59 -8.94
CA THR A 25 -3.35 4.56 -8.13
C THR A 25 -3.77 3.92 -6.81
N LEU A 26 -3.11 4.29 -5.72
CA LEU A 26 -3.48 3.87 -4.37
C LEU A 26 -4.47 4.86 -3.78
N THR A 27 -5.63 4.37 -3.35
CA THR A 27 -6.60 5.15 -2.57
C THR A 27 -6.45 4.76 -1.11
N ILE A 28 -6.42 5.75 -0.21
CA ILE A 28 -6.40 5.55 1.25
C ILE A 28 -7.67 6.18 1.84
N THR A 29 -8.36 5.43 2.68
CA THR A 29 -9.61 5.81 3.35
C THR A 29 -9.51 5.62 4.87
N ALA A 30 -10.38 6.31 5.60
CA ALA A 30 -10.44 6.16 7.04
C ALA A 30 -11.09 4.81 7.37
N ASP A 31 -10.49 4.08 8.31
CA ASP A 31 -11.15 2.95 8.95
C ASP A 31 -12.09 3.43 10.07
N ALA A 32 -12.92 2.52 10.61
CA ALA A 32 -13.72 2.79 11.79
C ALA A 32 -12.88 3.02 13.05
N ASP A 33 -11.70 2.38 13.16
CA ASP A 33 -10.68 2.68 14.17
C ASP A 33 -9.86 3.91 13.73
N PRO A 34 -9.83 5.00 14.54
CA PRO A 34 -9.04 6.19 14.22
C PRO A 34 -7.51 5.94 14.17
N ASN A 35 -7.04 4.81 14.67
CA ASN A 35 -5.64 4.40 14.61
C ASN A 35 -5.38 3.37 13.50
N ALA A 36 -6.28 3.25 12.53
CA ALA A 36 -6.11 2.39 11.37
C ALA A 36 -6.45 3.15 10.08
N LEU A 37 -5.92 2.62 8.98
CA LEU A 37 -6.27 3.07 7.64
C LEU A 37 -6.71 1.87 6.82
N ASP A 38 -7.66 2.15 5.93
CA ASP A 38 -8.04 1.31 4.82
C ASP A 38 -7.42 1.87 3.54
N GLY A 39 -7.29 1.02 2.52
CA GLY A 39 -6.94 1.44 1.19
C GLY A 39 -7.28 0.40 0.14
N ALA A 40 -7.14 0.82 -1.10
CA ALA A 40 -7.32 -0.06 -2.24
C ALA A 40 -6.53 0.43 -3.45
N TYR A 41 -6.16 -0.49 -4.33
CA TYR A 41 -5.71 -0.14 -5.66
C TYR A 41 -6.30 -1.06 -6.73
N PRO A 42 -6.52 -0.54 -7.96
CA PRO A 42 -7.10 -1.33 -9.03
C PRO A 42 -6.22 -2.50 -9.45
N ARG A 43 -6.86 -3.63 -9.72
CA ARG A 43 -6.26 -4.78 -10.41
C ARG A 43 -7.24 -5.38 -11.42
N PRO A 44 -6.76 -6.18 -12.38
CA PRO A 44 -7.65 -6.97 -13.23
C PRO A 44 -8.56 -7.88 -12.37
N GLY A 45 -9.87 -7.74 -12.52
CA GLY A 45 -10.87 -8.55 -11.80
C GLY A 45 -11.45 -7.84 -10.58
N GLU A 46 -10.70 -7.81 -9.47
CA GLU A 46 -11.12 -7.16 -8.22
C GLU A 46 -9.96 -6.33 -7.65
N ASP A 47 -10.30 -5.20 -7.04
CA ASP A 47 -9.33 -4.31 -6.39
C ASP A 47 -8.64 -5.01 -5.23
N ALA A 48 -7.33 -4.82 -5.13
CA ALA A 48 -6.58 -5.26 -3.97
C ALA A 48 -6.89 -4.35 -2.80
N ARG A 49 -7.20 -4.93 -1.64
CA ARG A 49 -7.54 -4.17 -0.42
C ARG A 49 -6.36 -4.13 0.52
N LEU A 50 -6.16 -2.98 1.14
CA LEU A 50 -5.17 -2.74 2.19
C LEU A 50 -5.90 -2.33 3.46
N PHE A 51 -5.50 -2.87 4.60
CA PHE A 51 -6.05 -2.46 5.88
C PHE A 51 -5.05 -2.73 6.98
N GLY A 52 -5.00 -1.85 7.99
CA GLY A 52 -4.17 -2.11 9.16
C GLY A 52 -3.85 -0.88 9.99
N PRO A 53 -3.16 -1.07 11.12
CA PRO A 53 -2.92 -0.02 12.09
C PRO A 53 -1.87 0.99 11.63
N LEU A 54 -2.04 2.21 12.13
CA LEU A 54 -1.00 3.21 12.26
C LEU A 54 -0.20 2.97 13.53
N ASP A 55 1.08 3.34 13.50
CA ASP A 55 1.91 3.41 14.70
C ASP A 55 1.50 4.59 15.60
N ALA A 56 2.17 4.71 16.76
CA ALA A 56 1.89 5.76 17.72
C ALA A 56 2.14 7.20 17.17
N THR A 57 2.93 7.34 16.10
CA THR A 57 3.17 8.64 15.46
C THR A 57 2.11 8.99 14.41
N GLY A 58 1.32 8.01 13.96
CA GLY A 58 0.38 8.16 12.85
C GLY A 58 1.06 8.23 11.49
N LEU A 59 2.37 7.95 11.39
CA LEU A 59 3.16 8.10 10.16
C LEU A 59 3.62 6.76 9.58
N ILE A 60 3.47 5.66 10.30
CA ILE A 60 3.80 4.33 9.81
C ILE A 60 2.51 3.51 9.75
N TRP A 61 2.13 3.09 8.55
CA TRP A 61 0.97 2.23 8.31
C TRP A 61 1.45 0.80 8.02
N THR A 62 1.13 -0.13 8.92
CA THR A 62 1.39 -1.56 8.72
C THR A 62 0.13 -2.19 8.16
N ALA A 63 0.08 -2.42 6.86
CA ALA A 63 -1.11 -2.88 6.16
C ALA A 63 -1.00 -4.36 5.80
N ARG A 64 -2.10 -5.10 5.91
CA ARG A 64 -2.27 -6.36 5.20
C ARG A 64 -2.90 -6.09 3.85
N ILE A 65 -2.35 -6.70 2.80
CA ILE A 65 -2.94 -6.72 1.47
C ILE A 65 -3.73 -8.03 1.33
N ASP A 66 -5.05 -7.90 1.16
CA ASP A 66 -5.97 -9.00 0.87
C ASP A 66 -6.32 -8.97 -0.62
N GLU A 67 -5.81 -9.96 -1.35
CA GLU A 67 -6.05 -10.17 -2.77
C GLU A 67 -6.95 -11.39 -2.93
N ARG A 68 -8.27 -11.18 -2.81
CA ARG A 68 -9.28 -12.25 -2.74
C ARG A 68 -9.48 -13.07 -4.02
N ASN A 69 -8.77 -12.77 -5.10
CA ASN A 69 -8.87 -13.47 -6.37
C ASN A 69 -7.70 -14.46 -6.59
N SER A 70 -7.97 -15.46 -7.43
CA SER A 70 -7.23 -16.73 -7.60
C SER A 70 -5.77 -16.66 -8.06
N SER A 71 -5.15 -15.47 -8.07
CA SER A 71 -3.70 -15.27 -8.21
C SER A 71 -2.95 -15.26 -6.87
N GLY A 72 -3.66 -15.11 -5.74
CA GLY A 72 -3.18 -15.59 -4.43
C GLY A 72 -2.06 -14.79 -3.74
N ASP A 73 -1.92 -13.50 -3.99
CA ASP A 73 -0.85 -12.72 -3.38
C ASP A 73 -1.35 -11.90 -2.17
N GLU A 74 -1.76 -12.62 -1.13
CA GLU A 74 -1.87 -12.01 0.21
C GLU A 74 -0.47 -11.63 0.71
N GLY A 75 -0.36 -10.53 1.45
CA GLY A 75 0.90 -10.20 2.08
C GLY A 75 0.85 -9.00 3.00
N ASP A 76 2.01 -8.66 3.54
CA ASP A 76 2.16 -7.58 4.51
C ASP A 76 2.93 -6.43 3.87
N ALA A 77 2.50 -5.21 4.14
CA ALA A 77 3.13 -4.00 3.68
C ALA A 77 3.41 -3.06 4.86
N VAL A 78 4.51 -2.33 4.76
CA VAL A 78 4.82 -1.23 5.67
C VAL A 78 4.99 0.02 4.82
N PHE A 79 4.16 1.02 5.09
CA PHE A 79 4.25 2.34 4.46
C PHE A 79 4.63 3.40 5.47
N PHE A 80 5.51 4.29 5.04
CA PHE A 80 5.86 5.52 5.70
C PHE A 80 5.16 6.67 4.99
N LEU A 81 4.42 7.46 5.74
CA LEU A 81 3.65 8.60 5.28
C LEU A 81 4.43 9.86 5.64
N SER A 82 4.67 10.75 4.67
CA SER A 82 5.31 12.02 4.99
C SER A 82 4.42 12.85 5.91
N ALA A 83 5.04 13.62 6.80
CA ALA A 83 4.31 14.42 7.79
C ALA A 83 3.40 15.49 7.18
N ASP A 84 3.60 15.87 5.92
CA ASP A 84 2.72 16.77 5.15
C ASP A 84 1.62 16.01 4.37
N GLY A 85 1.63 14.68 4.39
CA GLY A 85 0.74 13.80 3.65
C GLY A 85 0.93 13.82 2.13
N SER A 86 2.03 14.38 1.61
CA SER A 86 2.28 14.52 0.17
C SER A 86 2.89 13.28 -0.47
N THR A 87 3.57 12.44 0.30
CA THR A 87 4.28 11.25 -0.21
C THR A 87 4.03 10.02 0.65
N ILE A 88 4.12 8.86 -0.01
CA ILE A 88 4.11 7.55 0.60
C ILE A 88 5.28 6.76 0.06
N TYR A 89 5.99 6.04 0.91
CA TYR A 89 6.99 5.06 0.48
C TYR A 89 6.90 3.83 1.37
N GLY A 90 7.13 2.66 0.81
CA GLY A 90 6.97 1.43 1.56
C GLY A 90 7.47 0.23 0.80
N ALA A 91 7.23 -0.93 1.38
CA ALA A 91 7.43 -2.19 0.70
C ALA A 91 6.32 -3.16 1.07
N TRP A 92 5.90 -3.94 0.10
CA TRP A 92 5.02 -5.09 0.28
C TRP A 92 5.80 -6.38 0.12
N GLN A 93 5.52 -7.37 0.95
CA GLN A 93 6.06 -8.71 0.87
C GLN A 93 4.90 -9.70 0.71
N SER A 94 4.86 -10.39 -0.43
CA SER A 94 3.93 -11.51 -0.63
C SER A 94 4.24 -12.65 0.35
N GLN A 95 3.19 -13.32 0.84
CA GLN A 95 3.32 -14.57 1.57
C GLN A 95 3.66 -15.76 0.66
N GLN A 96 3.49 -15.63 -0.67
CA GLN A 96 3.99 -16.62 -1.60
C GLN A 96 5.52 -16.55 -1.70
N HIS A 97 6.16 -17.67 -1.37
CA HIS A 97 7.62 -17.81 -1.41
C HIS A 97 8.17 -17.53 -2.83
N GLY A 98 9.18 -16.65 -2.94
CA GLY A 98 9.92 -16.42 -4.19
C GLY A 98 9.74 -15.03 -4.80
N ASN A 99 8.78 -14.24 -4.33
CA ASN A 99 8.70 -12.81 -4.65
C ASN A 99 9.49 -12.05 -3.58
N GLY A 100 10.59 -11.42 -3.96
CA GLY A 100 11.30 -10.49 -3.07
C GLY A 100 10.42 -9.29 -2.70
N PRO A 101 10.81 -8.50 -1.69
CA PRO A 101 10.06 -7.31 -1.30
C PRO A 101 9.84 -6.42 -2.51
N GLN A 102 8.63 -5.87 -2.63
CA GLN A 102 8.24 -4.98 -3.70
C GLN A 102 8.18 -3.56 -3.15
N PRO A 103 9.16 -2.69 -3.45
CA PRO A 103 9.13 -1.29 -3.05
C PRO A 103 8.01 -0.52 -3.73
N TRP A 104 7.41 0.43 -3.01
CA TRP A 104 6.41 1.38 -3.48
C TRP A 104 6.89 2.79 -3.19
N PHE A 105 6.73 3.69 -4.14
CA PHE A 105 6.92 5.13 -3.94
C PHE A 105 5.78 5.88 -4.60
N GLY A 106 5.16 6.84 -3.93
CA GLY A 106 4.10 7.62 -4.53
C GLY A 106 3.93 9.02 -3.98
N THR A 107 3.26 9.83 -4.79
CA THR A 107 2.92 11.22 -4.50
C THR A 107 1.41 11.40 -4.58
N ARG A 108 0.88 12.21 -3.68
CA ARG A 108 -0.55 12.53 -3.63
C ARG A 108 -0.98 13.26 -4.91
N ILE A 109 -2.22 13.02 -5.34
CA ILE A 109 -2.87 13.65 -6.51
C ILE A 109 -3.96 14.62 -6.06
#